data_AF-G3YAJ9-F1
#
_entry.id   AF-G3YAJ9-F1
#
_cell.length_a   1.000
_cell.length_b   1.000
_cell.length_c   1.000
_cell.angle_alpha   90.00
_cell.angle_beta   90.00
_cell.angle_gamma   90.00
#
_symmetry.space_group_name_H-M   'P 1'
#
loop_
_entity.id
_entity.type
_entity.pdbx_description
1 polymer ?
#
loop_
_entity_poly.entity_id
_entity_poly.type
_entity_poly.pdbx_seq_one_letter_code
_entity_poly.pdbx_strand_id
1 'polypeptide(L)'
;MFSLSRRLKRIHHLQPKAQLSILCRGKSISPDELFAYTNGHFLVDEQHQLARRYVKFDLDALCNVATAVGDDPSPVISVEKMEGGFSKVLLMNKEYGTEVVAKLSCRIAGPAELTMASE
;
A
#
# COMPACT_ATOMS: atom_id res chain seq x y z
N MET A 1 -35.77 18.67 -27.99
CA MET A 1 -34.34 18.28 -27.92
C MET A 1 -33.65 19.22 -26.94
N PHE A 2 -33.54 18.84 -25.67
CA PHE A 2 -32.83 19.63 -24.67
C PHE A 2 -31.61 18.84 -24.20
N SER A 3 -30.42 19.28 -24.63
CA SER A 3 -29.15 18.79 -24.10
C SER A 3 -28.80 19.61 -22.86
N LEU A 4 -28.93 19.01 -21.68
CA LEU A 4 -28.34 19.54 -20.46
C LEU A 4 -26.98 18.87 -20.23
N SER A 5 -25.92 19.53 -20.68
CA SER A 5 -24.56 19.20 -20.25
C SER A 5 -24.42 19.57 -18.76
N ARG A 6 -24.59 18.58 -17.87
CA ARG A 6 -24.21 18.70 -16.46
C ARG A 6 -22.69 18.70 -16.34
N ARG A 7 -22.09 19.89 -16.21
CA ARG A 7 -20.73 20.04 -15.67
C ARG A 7 -20.74 19.55 -14.23
N LEU A 8 -20.26 18.33 -13.99
CA LEU A 8 -19.88 17.89 -12.64
C LEU A 8 -18.66 18.72 -12.22
N LYS A 9 -18.88 19.69 -11.33
CA LYS A 9 -17.78 20.28 -10.57
C LYS A 9 -17.29 19.18 -9.62
N ARG A 10 -16.05 18.72 -9.77
CA ARG A 10 -15.37 17.93 -8.74
C ARG A 10 -15.28 18.80 -7.49
N ILE A 11 -16.14 18.50 -6.52
CA ILE A 11 -15.99 19.00 -5.17
C ILE A 11 -14.77 18.27 -4.63
N HIS A 12 -13.64 18.96 -4.56
CA HIS A 12 -12.55 18.52 -3.68
C HIS A 12 -13.09 18.72 -2.27
N HIS A 13 -13.71 17.68 -1.73
CA HIS A 13 -13.97 17.64 -0.30
C HIS A 13 -12.58 17.64 0.34
N LEU A 14 -12.16 18.81 0.85
CA LEU A 14 -11.07 18.93 1.79
C LEU A 14 -11.58 18.28 3.08
N GLN A 15 -11.62 16.95 3.06
CA GLN A 15 -11.78 16.14 4.26
C GLN A 15 -10.53 16.41 5.11
N PRO A 16 -10.68 16.58 6.43
CA PRO A 16 -9.53 16.51 7.32
C PRO A 16 -8.84 15.17 7.04
N LYS A 17 -7.56 15.18 6.67
CA LYS A 17 -6.80 13.96 6.46
C LYS A 17 -6.82 13.22 7.80
N ALA A 18 -7.68 12.20 7.92
CA ALA A 18 -7.67 11.32 9.07
C ALA A 18 -6.23 10.85 9.27
N GLN A 19 -5.77 10.83 10.52
CA GLN A 19 -4.38 10.49 10.82
C GLN A 19 -4.14 9.02 10.44
N LEU A 20 -3.57 8.81 9.27
CA LEU A 20 -3.22 7.49 8.78
C LEU A 20 -2.18 6.88 9.72
N SER A 21 -2.52 5.73 10.31
CA SER A 21 -1.58 4.97 11.13
C SER A 21 -0.78 4.01 10.26
N ILE A 22 0.55 4.07 10.33
CA ILE A 22 1.45 3.15 9.62
C ILE A 22 2.09 2.24 10.65
N LEU A 23 1.84 0.94 10.51
CA LEU A 23 2.20 -0.06 11.49
C LEU A 23 3.09 -1.15 10.89
N CYS A 24 3.90 -1.77 11.72
CA CYS A 24 4.57 -3.02 11.42
C CYS A 24 4.59 -3.85 12.71
N ARG A 25 3.98 -5.04 12.69
CA ARG A 25 3.86 -5.92 13.88
C ARG A 25 3.25 -5.17 15.07
N GLY A 26 2.18 -4.41 14.82
CA GLY A 26 1.48 -3.59 15.82
C GLY A 26 2.23 -2.35 16.34
N LYS A 27 3.41 -2.00 15.81
CA LYS A 27 4.17 -0.81 16.23
C LYS A 27 4.12 0.28 15.16
N SER A 28 4.00 1.53 15.59
CA SER A 28 4.12 2.69 14.69
C SER A 28 5.51 2.74 14.06
N ILE A 29 5.56 2.95 12.75
CA ILE A 29 6.80 3.05 11.99
C ILE A 29 6.83 4.32 11.13
N SER A 30 8.03 4.75 10.78
CA SER A 30 8.24 5.82 9.82
C SER A 30 7.90 5.40 8.39
N PRO A 31 7.61 6.36 7.48
CA PRO A 31 7.46 6.07 6.06
C PRO A 31 8.69 5.40 5.43
N ASP A 32 9.90 5.72 5.88
CA ASP A 32 11.12 5.10 5.35
C ASP A 32 11.20 3.61 5.71
N GLU A 33 10.79 3.24 6.94
CA GLU A 33 10.67 1.85 7.37
C GLU A 33 9.58 1.08 6.60
N LEU A 34 8.54 1.78 6.12
CA LEU A 34 7.49 1.17 5.29
C LEU A 34 8.08 0.67 3.96
N PHE A 35 9.02 1.43 3.38
CA PHE A 35 9.68 1.11 2.11
C PHE A 35 10.85 0.12 2.24
N ALA A 36 11.54 0.15 3.38
CA ALA A 36 12.69 -0.71 3.67
C ALA A 36 12.30 -2.17 3.97
N TYR A 37 13.26 -3.08 3.91
CA TYR A 37 13.10 -4.43 4.46
C TYR A 37 13.43 -4.45 5.95
N THR A 38 12.51 -4.92 6.78
CA THR A 38 12.63 -4.90 8.25
C THR A 38 12.35 -6.24 8.91
N ASN A 39 11.99 -7.27 8.14
CA ASN A 39 11.64 -8.58 8.67
C ASN A 39 12.84 -9.46 9.08
N GLY A 40 14.08 -9.05 8.81
CA GLY A 40 15.28 -9.76 9.26
C GLY A 40 16.59 -9.22 8.70
N HIS A 41 17.65 -10.01 8.86
CA HIS A 41 19.01 -9.74 8.37
C HIS A 41 19.43 -10.78 7.33
N PHE A 42 20.44 -10.46 6.53
CA PHE A 42 21.00 -11.38 5.54
C PHE A 42 22.41 -11.81 5.94
N LEU A 43 22.70 -13.10 5.80
CA LEU A 43 24.01 -13.66 6.13
C LEU A 43 25.12 -13.17 5.19
N VAL A 44 24.78 -12.83 3.94
CA VAL A 44 25.72 -12.45 2.89
C VAL A 44 25.18 -11.22 2.17
N ASP A 45 26.08 -10.27 1.87
CA ASP A 45 25.82 -9.04 1.12
C ASP A 45 24.58 -8.29 1.57
N GLU A 46 24.43 -8.09 2.88
CA GLU A 46 23.22 -7.54 3.48
C GLU A 46 22.75 -6.23 2.85
N GLN A 47 23.66 -5.28 2.66
CA GLN A 47 23.34 -4.00 2.04
C GLN A 47 22.76 -4.17 0.63
N HIS A 48 23.29 -5.12 -0.15
CA HIS A 48 22.78 -5.44 -1.48
C HIS A 48 21.39 -6.10 -1.42
N GLN A 49 21.19 -7.02 -0.48
CA GLN A 49 19.92 -7.70 -0.28
C GLN A 49 18.81 -6.74 0.19
N LEU A 50 19.14 -5.79 1.07
CA LEU A 50 18.25 -4.72 1.53
C LEU A 50 17.92 -3.77 0.38
N ALA A 51 18.93 -3.29 -0.36
CA ALA A 51 18.74 -2.35 -1.47
C ALA A 51 17.82 -2.91 -2.56
N ARG A 52 17.96 -4.21 -2.87
CA ARG A 52 17.12 -4.89 -3.87
C ARG A 52 15.66 -5.11 -3.41
N ARG A 53 15.42 -5.08 -2.10
CA ARG A 53 14.08 -5.20 -1.49
C ARG A 53 13.48 -3.85 -1.14
N TYR A 54 14.22 -2.75 -1.24
CA TYR A 54 13.65 -1.42 -1.05
C TYR A 54 12.67 -1.09 -2.18
N VAL A 55 11.44 -0.73 -1.83
CA VAL A 55 10.39 -0.35 -2.78
C VAL A 55 9.76 0.94 -2.31
N LYS A 56 10.10 2.05 -2.97
CA LYS A 56 9.44 3.34 -2.76
C LYS A 56 8.21 3.44 -3.65
N PHE A 57 7.09 3.83 -3.06
CA PHE A 57 5.82 4.02 -3.74
C PHE A 57 5.09 5.23 -3.13
N ASP A 58 4.11 5.74 -3.87
CA ASP A 58 3.24 6.81 -3.38
C ASP A 58 2.14 6.19 -2.49
N LEU A 59 2.29 6.38 -1.17
CA LEU A 59 1.35 5.86 -0.19
C LEU A 59 -0.03 6.53 -0.31
N ASP A 60 -0.08 7.84 -0.58
CA ASP A 60 -1.34 8.56 -0.71
C ASP A 60 -2.10 8.08 -1.96
N ALA A 61 -1.40 7.90 -3.09
CA ALA A 61 -1.99 7.31 -4.28
C ALA A 61 -2.48 5.88 -4.05
N LEU A 62 -1.72 5.05 -3.32
CA LEU A 62 -2.14 3.69 -2.98
C LEU A 62 -3.39 3.69 -2.09
N CYS A 63 -3.46 4.57 -1.08
CA CYS A 63 -4.64 4.75 -0.24
C CYS A 63 -5.86 5.21 -1.05
N ASN A 64 -5.69 6.07 -2.05
CA ASN A 64 -6.77 6.51 -2.94
C ASN A 64 -7.30 5.35 -3.79
N VAL A 65 -6.42 4.50 -4.32
CA VAL A 65 -6.82 3.28 -5.03
C VAL A 65 -7.56 2.35 -4.08
N ALA A 66 -7.00 2.06 -2.90
CA ALA A 66 -7.61 1.17 -1.91
C ALA A 66 -8.99 1.67 -1.44
N THR A 67 -9.16 2.99 -1.29
CA THR A 67 -10.45 3.61 -0.98
C THR A 67 -11.53 3.17 -1.96
N ALA A 68 -11.23 3.18 -3.27
CA ALA A 68 -12.18 2.88 -4.34
C ALA A 68 -12.40 1.38 -4.61
N VAL A 69 -11.62 0.48 -4.01
CA VAL A 69 -11.72 -0.98 -4.25
C VAL A 69 -12.84 -1.60 -3.41
N GLY A 70 -13.70 -2.42 -4.01
CA GLY A 70 -14.81 -3.10 -3.31
C GLY A 70 -16.10 -2.28 -3.34
N ASP A 71 -17.14 -2.80 -2.68
CA ASP A 71 -18.51 -2.26 -2.77
C ASP A 71 -18.71 -0.97 -1.95
N ASP A 72 -17.97 -0.83 -0.83
CA ASP A 72 -18.07 0.32 0.08
C ASP A 72 -16.82 1.21 0.00
N PRO A 73 -16.88 2.32 -0.79
CA PRO A 73 -15.77 3.25 -0.87
C PRO A 73 -15.65 4.04 0.43
N SER A 74 -14.56 3.81 1.16
CA SER A 74 -14.28 4.48 2.44
C SER A 74 -12.78 4.71 2.63
N PRO A 75 -12.39 5.76 3.38
CA PRO A 75 -10.99 6.09 3.57
C PRO A 75 -10.21 4.98 4.26
N VAL A 76 -8.93 4.85 3.91
CA VAL A 76 -7.98 3.99 4.63
C VAL A 76 -7.57 4.69 5.92
N ILE A 77 -7.71 4.00 7.05
CA ILE A 77 -7.39 4.52 8.40
C ILE A 77 -6.10 3.93 8.97
N SER A 78 -5.70 2.74 8.53
CA SER A 78 -4.43 2.13 8.91
C SER A 78 -3.82 1.32 7.78
N VAL A 79 -2.49 1.25 7.79
CA VAL A 79 -1.68 0.41 6.91
C VAL A 79 -0.72 -0.37 7.78
N GLU A 80 -0.90 -1.70 7.82
CA GLU A 80 0.03 -2.61 8.47
C GLU A 80 0.92 -3.29 7.43
N LYS A 81 2.23 -3.07 7.58
CA LYS A 81 3.26 -3.75 6.82
C LYS A 81 3.41 -5.18 7.34
N MET A 82 3.08 -6.14 6.47
CA MET A 82 3.27 -7.58 6.73
C MET A 82 4.56 -8.11 6.08
N GLU A 83 4.98 -7.49 4.97
CA GLU A 83 6.24 -7.73 4.22
C GLU A 83 6.66 -9.22 4.00
N GLY A 84 6.63 -9.67 2.75
CA GLY A 84 7.18 -10.98 2.34
C GLY A 84 8.62 -10.88 1.78
N GLY A 85 9.24 -12.03 1.54
CA GLY A 85 10.63 -12.10 1.06
C GLY A 85 10.89 -11.41 -0.29
N PHE A 86 9.89 -11.42 -1.19
CA PHE A 86 9.97 -10.88 -2.56
C PHE A 86 8.93 -9.77 -2.85
N SER A 87 8.11 -9.38 -1.87
CA SER A 87 7.07 -8.38 -2.06
C SER A 87 6.82 -7.59 -0.78
N LYS A 88 6.52 -6.30 -0.90
CA LYS A 88 5.91 -5.54 0.19
C LYS A 88 4.42 -5.87 0.21
N VAL A 89 3.98 -6.51 1.28
CA VAL A 89 2.57 -6.81 1.53
C VAL A 89 2.09 -5.85 2.59
N LEU A 90 1.01 -5.13 2.27
CA LEU A 90 0.39 -4.13 3.13
C LEU A 90 -1.06 -4.52 3.35
N LEU A 91 -1.45 -4.71 4.62
CA LEU A 91 -2.83 -4.84 5.04
C LEU A 91 -3.37 -3.44 5.31
N MET A 92 -4.38 -3.03 4.56
CA MET A 92 -4.96 -1.68 4.61
C MET A 92 -6.38 -1.79 5.17
N ASN A 93 -6.60 -1.19 6.33
CA ASN A 93 -7.93 -1.16 6.95
C ASN A 93 -8.66 0.12 6.54
N LYS A 94 -9.91 -0.04 6.12
CA LYS A 94 -10.81 1.08 5.87
C LYS A 94 -11.63 1.43 7.10
N GLU A 95 -12.18 2.64 7.10
CA GLU A 95 -12.98 3.19 8.19
C GLU A 95 -14.13 2.28 8.66
N TYR A 96 -14.80 1.58 7.75
CA TYR A 96 -15.94 0.71 8.07
C TYR A 96 -15.56 -0.76 8.29
N GLY A 97 -14.28 -1.04 8.55
CA GLY A 97 -13.79 -2.38 8.89
C GLY A 97 -13.52 -3.29 7.69
N THR A 98 -13.66 -2.80 6.45
CA THR A 98 -13.23 -3.53 5.26
C THR A 98 -11.70 -3.53 5.16
N GLU A 99 -11.13 -4.68 4.82
CA GLU A 99 -9.69 -4.86 4.63
C GLU A 99 -9.33 -5.00 3.15
N VAL A 100 -8.19 -4.42 2.75
CA VAL A 100 -7.62 -4.55 1.42
C VAL A 100 -6.15 -4.92 1.55
N VAL A 101 -5.69 -5.92 0.78
CA VAL A 101 -4.28 -6.29 0.72
C VAL A 101 -3.65 -5.72 -0.54
N ALA A 102 -2.65 -4.85 -0.36
CA ALA A 102 -1.81 -4.39 -1.44
C ALA A 102 -0.49 -5.19 -1.47
N LYS A 103 -0.21 -5.83 -2.61
CA LYS A 103 1.04 -6.54 -2.87
C LYS A 103 1.86 -5.78 -3.89
N LEU A 104 3.04 -5.30 -3.48
CA LEU A 104 3.98 -4.60 -4.35
C LEU A 104 5.22 -5.49 -4.54
N SER A 105 5.46 -5.94 -5.76
CA SER A 105 6.62 -6.76 -6.09
C SER A 105 7.93 -6.00 -5.88
N CYS A 106 8.89 -6.61 -5.20
CA CYS A 106 10.26 -6.11 -5.17
C CYS A 106 10.92 -6.34 -6.54
N ARG A 107 12.00 -5.61 -6.85
CA ARG A 107 12.77 -5.79 -8.11
C ARG A 107 13.33 -7.21 -8.29
N ILE A 108 13.33 -7.99 -7.23
CA ILE A 108 13.82 -9.38 -7.18
C ILE A 108 12.72 -10.41 -7.39
N ALA A 109 11.46 -10.00 -7.33
CA ALA A 109 10.39 -10.83 -7.84
C ALA A 109 10.69 -11.03 -9.33
N GLY A 110 10.61 -12.28 -9.79
CA GLY A 110 10.75 -12.58 -11.21
C GLY A 110 9.68 -11.86 -12.05
N PRO A 111 9.54 -12.21 -13.33
CA PRO A 111 8.47 -11.67 -14.16
C PRO A 111 7.12 -11.75 -13.45
N ALA A 112 6.31 -10.69 -13.53
CA ALA A 112 5.03 -10.60 -12.84
C ALA A 112 4.11 -11.80 -13.20
N GLU A 113 4.15 -12.21 -14.47
CA GLU A 113 3.46 -13.38 -15.02
C GLU A 113 3.84 -14.71 -14.35
N LEU A 114 5.04 -14.78 -13.76
CA LEU A 114 5.56 -15.97 -13.05
C LEU A 114 5.52 -15.82 -11.52
N THR A 115 5.11 -14.65 -11.00
CA THR A 115 5.15 -14.32 -9.56
C THR A 115 3.89 -14.79 -8.80
N MET A 116 2.92 -15.39 -9.51
CA MET A 116 1.69 -15.96 -8.93
C MET A 116 1.68 -17.50 -8.89
N ALA A 117 2.83 -18.15 -8.87
CA ALA A 117 2.92 -19.59 -8.63
C ALA A 117 3.63 -19.84 -7.30
N SER A 118 2.87 -20.38 -6.33
CA SER A 118 3.28 -20.92 -5.02
C SER A 118 3.88 -19.99 -3.96
N GLU A 119 3.26 -20.02 -2.77
CA GLU A 119 3.90 -20.05 -1.44
C GLU A 119 3.37 -21.29 -0.71
#